data_AF-A0A552JU79-F1
#
_entry.id   AF-A0A552JU79-F1
#
_cell.length_a   1.000
_cell.length_b   1.000
_cell.length_c   1.000
_cell.angle_alpha   90.00
_cell.angle_beta   90.00
_cell.angle_gamma   90.00
#
_symmetry.space_group_name_H-M   'P 1'
#
loop_
_entity.id
_entity.type
_entity.pdbx_description
1 polymer ?
#
loop_
_entity_poly.entity_id
_entity_poly.type
_entity_poly.pdbx_seq_one_letter_code
_entity_poly.pdbx_strand_id
1 'polypeptide(L)'
;WSQQLGLYLGLSANKLRYFTPEGELVPTPAEAAQQAENRVLEAENRAVEAENRVLEAENQVEQEKQKAAKLAAKLRELGIDTEENL
;
A
#
# COMPACT_ATOMS: atom_id res chain seq x y z
N TRP A 1 -31.88 -7.39 25.53
CA TRP A 1 -30.67 -7.08 26.31
C TRP A 1 -30.09 -8.40 26.78
N SER A 2 -28.88 -8.77 26.32
CA SER A 2 -28.14 -9.90 26.92
C SER A 2 -27.22 -9.38 28.02
N GLN A 3 -27.56 -9.59 29.30
CA GLN A 3 -26.74 -9.13 30.43
C GLN A 3 -25.31 -9.68 30.40
N GLN A 4 -25.11 -10.83 29.77
CA GLN A 4 -23.81 -11.52 29.72
C GLN A 4 -22.89 -11.02 28.58
N LEU A 5 -23.46 -10.35 27.57
CA LEU A 5 -22.70 -9.87 26.40
C LEU A 5 -22.66 -8.33 26.29
N GLY A 6 -23.47 -7.59 27.06
CA GLY A 6 -23.55 -6.13 26.95
C GLY A 6 -24.11 -5.63 25.60
N LEU A 7 -24.69 -6.53 24.80
CA LEU A 7 -25.24 -6.23 23.47
C LEU A 7 -26.77 -6.28 23.49
N TYR A 8 -27.40 -5.48 22.63
CA TYR A 8 -28.83 -5.55 22.38
C TYR A 8 -29.13 -6.27 21.06
N LEU A 9 -30.27 -6.98 21.03
CA LEU A 9 -30.72 -7.73 19.86
C LEU A 9 -31.76 -6.88 19.14
N GLY A 10 -31.49 -6.52 17.89
CA GLY A 10 -32.39 -5.75 17.03
C GLY A 10 -32.76 -6.51 15.76
N LEU A 11 -33.76 -6.01 15.05
CA LEU A 11 -34.16 -6.52 13.74
C LEU A 11 -33.50 -5.66 12.65
N SER A 12 -32.67 -6.27 11.81
CA SER A 12 -32.08 -5.63 10.64
C SER A 12 -32.21 -6.55 9.43
N ALA A 13 -32.69 -6.00 8.29
CA ALA A 13 -32.98 -6.77 7.08
C ALA A 13 -33.83 -8.04 7.32
N ASN A 14 -34.85 -7.93 8.18
CA ASN A 14 -35.72 -9.05 8.59
C ASN A 14 -35.00 -10.21 9.32
N LYS A 15 -33.77 -9.98 9.82
CA LYS A 15 -32.97 -10.93 10.59
C LYS A 15 -32.63 -10.36 11.96
N LEU A 16 -32.52 -11.23 12.96
CA LEU A 16 -32.05 -10.87 14.30
C LEU A 16 -30.54 -10.60 14.25
N ARG A 17 -30.12 -9.42 14.67
CA ARG A 17 -28.72 -8.97 14.69
C ARG A 17 -28.38 -8.33 16.03
N TYR A 18 -27.14 -8.51 16.47
CA TYR A 18 -26.63 -7.86 17.67
C TYR A 18 -26.15 -6.45 17.36
N PHE A 19 -26.29 -5.56 18.32
CA PHE A 19 -25.85 -4.19 18.28
C PHE A 19 -25.10 -3.83 19.56
N THR A 20 -24.11 -2.94 19.43
CA THR A 20 -23.36 -2.35 20.54
C THR A 20 -24.27 -1.43 21.36
N PRO A 21 -23.93 -1.10 22.62
CA PRO A 21 -24.68 -0.12 23.41
C PRO A 21 -24.82 1.25 22.71
N GLU A 22 -23.83 1.62 21.89
CA GLU A 22 -23.79 2.84 21.08
C GLU A 22 -24.73 2.81 19.85
N GLY A 23 -25.36 1.67 19.59
CA GLY A 23 -26.32 1.52 18.49
C GLY A 23 -25.74 0.97 17.19
N GLU A 24 -24.48 0.54 17.20
CA GLU A 24 -23.79 0.05 16.01
C GLU A 24 -24.03 -1.45 15.81
N LEU A 25 -24.25 -1.85 14.56
CA LEU A 25 -24.45 -3.25 14.21
C LEU A 25 -23.17 -4.04 14.44
N VAL A 26 -23.22 -5.08 15.29
CA VAL A 26 -22.07 -5.95 15.52
C VAL A 26 -21.91 -6.89 14.32
N PRO A 27 -20.73 -6.92 13.66
CA PRO A 27 -20.47 -7.85 12.59
C PRO A 27 -20.51 -9.27 13.13
N THR A 28 -20.99 -10.21 12.33
CA THR A 28 -20.87 -11.63 12.64
C THR A 28 -19.38 -12.04 12.65
N PRO A 29 -18.99 -13.11 13.35
CA PRO A 29 -17.61 -13.60 13.32
C PRO A 29 -17.08 -13.85 11.90
N ALA A 30 -17.95 -14.32 10.99
CA ALA A 30 -17.61 -14.53 9.59
C ALA A 30 -17.33 -13.20 8.85
N GLU A 31 -18.18 -12.18 9.04
CA GLU A 31 -17.96 -10.84 8.46
C GLU A 31 -16.70 -10.19 9.01
N ALA A 32 -16.42 -10.33 10.31
CA ALA A 32 -15.22 -9.81 10.94
C ALA A 32 -13.95 -10.50 10.40
N ALA A 33 -13.99 -11.82 10.21
CA ALA A 33 -12.89 -12.57 9.59
C ALA A 33 -12.63 -12.11 8.15
N GLN A 34 -13.69 -12.02 7.34
CA GLN A 34 -13.58 -11.55 5.96
C GLN A 34 -13.04 -10.12 5.87
N GLN A 35 -13.47 -9.24 6.78
CA GLN A 35 -12.94 -7.88 6.85
C GLN A 35 -11.46 -7.86 7.23
N ALA A 36 -11.02 -8.74 8.13
CA ALA A 36 -9.60 -8.87 8.47
C ALA A 36 -8.78 -9.38 7.28
N GLU A 37 -9.26 -10.41 6.56
CA GLU A 37 -8.61 -10.92 5.35
C GLU A 37 -8.48 -9.84 4.27
N ASN A 38 -9.55 -9.09 4.00
CA ASN A 38 -9.50 -7.98 3.05
C ASN A 38 -8.47 -6.92 3.44
N ARG A 39 -8.38 -6.56 4.73
CA ARG A 39 -7.38 -5.60 5.20
C ARG A 39 -5.95 -6.10 5.02
N VAL A 40 -5.71 -7.39 5.24
CA VAL A 40 -4.40 -8.01 5.00
C VAL A 40 -4.06 -7.93 3.51
N LEU A 41 -4.99 -8.35 2.64
CA LEU A 41 -4.80 -8.31 1.20
C LEU A 41 -4.55 -6.87 0.68
N GLU A 42 -5.28 -5.88 1.19
CA GLU A 42 -5.05 -4.48 0.85
C GLU A 42 -3.68 -4.00 1.31
N ALA A 43 -3.23 -4.40 2.49
CA ALA A 43 -1.91 -4.05 3.00
C ALA A 43 -0.80 -4.69 2.15
N GLU A 44 -0.95 -5.96 1.76
CA GLU A 44 0.00 -6.64 0.87
C GLU A 44 0.06 -5.98 -0.51
N ASN A 45 -1.09 -5.66 -1.11
CA ASN A 45 -1.11 -4.95 -2.40
C ASN A 45 -0.41 -3.59 -2.33
N ARG A 46 -0.59 -2.84 -1.24
CA ARG A 46 0.12 -1.56 -1.04
C ARG A 46 1.63 -1.76 -0.87
N ALA A 47 2.06 -2.80 -0.18
CA ALA A 47 3.47 -3.12 -0.02
C ALA A 47 4.11 -3.44 -1.39
N VAL A 48 3.47 -4.30 -2.17
CA VAL A 48 3.92 -4.67 -3.52
C VAL A 48 3.98 -3.44 -4.44
N GLU A 49 2.97 -2.56 -4.41
CA GLU A 49 2.97 -1.33 -5.19
C GLU A 49 4.13 -0.40 -4.78
N ALA A 50 4.39 -0.27 -3.48
CA ALA A 50 5.52 0.52 -2.99
C ALA A 50 6.86 -0.07 -3.45
N GLU A 51 7.04 -1.40 -3.38
CA GLU A 51 8.24 -2.08 -3.87
C GLU A 51 8.46 -1.87 -5.37
N ASN A 52 7.40 -1.99 -6.18
CA ASN A 52 7.49 -1.74 -7.62
C ASN A 52 7.91 -0.30 -7.92
N ARG A 53 7.35 0.69 -7.20
CA ARG A 53 7.74 2.10 -7.38
C ARG A 53 9.20 2.36 -7.02
N VAL A 54 9.72 1.70 -5.98
CA VAL A 54 11.14 1.78 -5.61
C VAL A 54 12.00 1.20 -6.72
N LEU A 55 11.66 0.00 -7.21
CA LEU A 55 12.39 -0.65 -8.30
C LEU A 55 12.38 0.17 -9.60
N GLU A 56 11.25 0.80 -9.95
CA GLU A 56 11.17 1.69 -11.10
C GLU A 56 12.05 2.93 -10.93
N ALA A 57 12.06 3.54 -9.74
CA ALA A 57 12.91 4.69 -9.45
C ALA A 57 14.40 4.32 -9.53
N GLU A 58 14.80 3.17 -8.99
CA GLU A 58 16.18 2.67 -9.09
C GLU A 58 16.59 2.43 -10.54
N ASN A 59 15.73 1.81 -11.34
CA ASN A 59 15.98 1.60 -12.76
C ASN A 59 16.15 2.92 -13.53
N GLN A 60 15.35 3.95 -13.23
CA GLN A 60 15.50 5.25 -13.87
C GLN A 60 16.84 5.90 -13.51
N VAL A 61 17.20 5.91 -12.22
CA VAL A 61 18.48 6.47 -11.76
C VAL A 61 19.66 5.73 -12.39
N GLU A 62 19.59 4.40 -12.47
CA GLU A 62 20.63 3.60 -13.11
C GLU A 62 20.74 3.91 -14.61
N GLN A 63 19.62 4.03 -15.33
CA GLN A 63 19.63 4.41 -16.74
C GLN A 63 20.23 5.81 -16.94
N GLU A 64 19.88 6.78 -16.10
CA GLU A 64 20.45 8.14 -16.18
C GLU A 64 21.95 8.12 -15.91
N LYS A 65 22.41 7.39 -14.89
CA LYS A 65 23.84 7.20 -14.61
C LYS A 65 24.57 6.57 -15.78
N GLN A 66 24.00 5.53 -16.40
CA GLN A 66 24.60 4.89 -17.56
C GLN A 66 24.67 5.81 -18.78
N LYS A 67 23.62 6.60 -19.03
CA LYS A 67 23.61 7.60 -20.11
C LYS A 67 24.65 8.68 -19.86
N ALA A 68 24.71 9.22 -18.63
CA ALA A 68 25.68 10.22 -18.23
C ALA A 68 27.12 9.69 -18.34
N ALA A 69 27.38 8.47 -17.86
CA ALA A 69 28.69 7.83 -17.96
C ALA A 69 29.12 7.61 -19.41
N LYS A 70 28.21 7.14 -20.29
CA LYS A 70 28.49 6.98 -21.72
C LYS A 70 28.77 8.31 -22.41
N LEU A 71 27.99 9.35 -22.08
CA LEU A 71 28.19 10.68 -22.62
C LEU A 71 29.53 11.26 -22.18
N ALA A 72 29.85 11.19 -20.89
CA ALA A 72 31.13 11.64 -20.34
C ALA A 72 32.31 10.89 -20.97
N ALA A 73 32.22 9.56 -21.13
CA ALA A 73 33.23 8.78 -21.83
C ALA A 73 33.41 9.23 -23.29
N LYS A 74 32.31 9.53 -24.00
CA LYS A 74 32.38 10.02 -25.39
C LYS A 74 32.97 11.42 -25.50
N LEU A 75 32.67 12.32 -24.55
CA LEU A 75 33.24 13.66 -24.50
C LEU A 75 34.75 13.63 -24.24
N ARG A 76 35.20 12.76 -23.31
CA ARG A 76 36.62 12.50 -23.06
C ARG A 76 37.33 11.93 -24.29
N GLU A 77 36.71 10.99 -25.00
CA GLU A 77 37.26 10.43 -26.25
C GLU A 77 37.42 11.49 -27.36
N LEU A 78 36.54 12.50 -27.38
CA LEU A 78 36.61 13.63 -28.32
C LEU A 78 37.58 14.74 -27.88
N GLY A 79 38.31 14.56 -26.76
CA GLY A 79 39.29 15.53 -26.26
C GLY A 79 38.68 16.80 -25.67
N ILE A 80 37.39 16.78 -25.34
CA ILE A 80 36.69 17.88 -24.67
C ILE A 80 36.66 17.53 -23.17
N ASP A 81 37.73 17.87 -22.47
CA ASP A 81 37.75 17.85 -20.99
C ASP A 81 36.77 18.90 -20.48
N THR A 82 35.52 18.47 -20.25
CA THR A 82 34.43 19.33 -19.77
C THR A 82 34.42 19.37 -18.23
N GLU A 83 35.59 19.24 -17.59
CA GLU A 83 35.74 19.27 -16.13
C GLU A 83 36.24 20.65 -15.63
N GLU A 84 36.46 21.62 -16.53
CA GLU A 84 36.95 22.99 -16.21
C GLU A 84 35.92 24.11 -16.43
N ASN A 85 34.61 23.87 -16.22
CA ASN A 85 33.72 25.01 -15.99
C ASN A 85 32.54 24.64 -15.09
N LEU A 86 32.76 24.96 -13.80
CA LEU A 86 31.81 25.34 -12.73
C LEU A 86 30.33 25.02 -12.96
#